data_AF-N6UZ85-F1
#
_entry.id   AF-N6UZ85-F1
#
_cell.length_a   1.000
_cell.length_b   1.000
_cell.length_c   1.000
_cell.angle_alpha   90.00
_cell.angle_beta   90.00
_cell.angle_gamma   90.00
#
_symmetry.space_group_name_H-M   'P 1'
#
loop_
_entity.id
_entity.type
_entity.pdbx_description
1 polymer ?
#
loop_
_entity_poly.entity_id
_entity_poly.type
_entity_poly.pdbx_seq_one_letter_code
_entity_poly.pdbx_strand_id
1 'polypeptide(L)'
;MSEAKHTLGPWRLNSVGPIRFIIDGTKEGWVVADLKTYHGRHTVEDMEANAHLIAAAPELLDALQHLSDVYEHIWVKMSDGEMAIVRGAWEVAAAAIAKAEGRS
;
A
#
# COMPACT_ATOMS: atom_id res chain seq x y z
N MET A 1 -9.24 -16.13 -7.48
CA MET A 1 -8.29 -15.05 -7.15
C MET A 1 -7.39 -14.86 -8.34
N SER A 2 -7.33 -13.65 -8.92
CA SER A 2 -6.38 -13.36 -9.99
C SER A 2 -4.96 -13.42 -9.42
N GLU A 3 -4.02 -13.91 -10.21
CA GLU A 3 -2.61 -13.89 -9.86
C GLU A 3 -2.16 -12.43 -9.61
N ALA A 4 -1.47 -12.18 -8.49
CA ALA A 4 -0.99 -10.85 -8.15
C ALA A 4 0.01 -10.38 -9.21
N LYS A 5 -0.22 -9.19 -9.79
CA LYS A 5 0.67 -8.60 -10.81
C LYS A 5 1.87 -7.86 -10.21
N HIS A 6 1.85 -7.58 -8.91
CA HIS A 6 2.89 -6.88 -8.18
C HIS A 6 3.78 -7.86 -7.41
N THR A 7 4.99 -7.43 -7.05
CA THR A 7 5.91 -8.20 -6.21
C THR A 7 5.28 -8.47 -4.86
N LEU A 8 5.17 -9.75 -4.48
CA LEU A 8 4.60 -10.13 -3.19
C LEU A 8 5.46 -9.61 -2.02
N GLY A 9 4.79 -9.12 -0.98
CA GLY A 9 5.42 -8.71 0.27
C GLY A 9 5.91 -9.89 1.12
N PRO A 10 6.46 -9.61 2.31
CA PRO A 10 6.81 -8.28 2.81
C PRO A 10 7.98 -7.64 2.04
N TRP A 11 7.99 -6.33 1.90
CA TRP A 11 9.14 -5.63 1.33
C TRP A 11 10.07 -5.11 2.43
N ARG A 12 11.37 -5.11 2.17
CA ARG A 12 12.38 -4.68 3.16
C ARG A 12 12.97 -3.35 2.77
N LEU A 13 12.91 -2.38 3.68
CA LEU A 13 13.59 -1.10 3.55
C LEU A 13 15.05 -1.23 3.99
N ASN A 14 15.96 -0.82 3.12
CA ASN A 14 17.40 -0.77 3.36
C ASN A 14 17.93 0.65 3.07
N SER A 15 18.72 1.20 3.98
CA SER A 15 19.43 2.46 3.75
C SER A 15 20.80 2.19 3.13
N VAL A 16 21.14 2.92 2.07
CA VAL A 16 22.43 2.80 1.37
C VAL A 16 23.13 4.15 1.38
N GLY A 17 23.74 4.47 2.52
CA GLY A 17 24.34 5.77 2.76
C GLY A 17 23.31 6.87 3.07
N PRO A 18 23.73 8.14 3.15
CA PRO A 18 22.90 9.20 3.73
C PRO A 18 21.77 9.71 2.82
N ILE A 19 21.75 9.34 1.53
CA ILE A 19 20.87 9.96 0.53
C ILE A 19 20.22 8.92 -0.41
N ARG A 20 20.14 7.66 0.01
CA ARG A 20 19.55 6.61 -0.81
C ARG A 20 18.87 5.54 0.05
N PHE A 21 17.68 5.15 -0.36
CA PHE A 21 16.94 4.03 0.23
C PHE A 21 16.55 3.03 -0.86
N ILE A 22 16.71 1.75 -0.55
CA ILE A 22 16.36 0.64 -1.43
C ILE A 22 15.26 -0.17 -0.76
N ILE A 23 14.25 -0.55 -1.53
CA ILE A 23 13.17 -1.44 -1.09
C ILE A 23 13.34 -2.76 -1.83
N ASP A 24 13.61 -3.84 -1.09
CA ASP A 24 13.87 -5.17 -1.64
C ASP A 24 12.66 -6.09 -1.49
N GLY A 25 12.39 -6.88 -2.53
CA GLY A 25 11.38 -7.93 -2.52
C GLY A 25 11.87 -9.21 -1.81
N THR A 26 10.94 -10.10 -1.46
CA THR A 26 11.25 -11.36 -0.76
C THR A 26 11.97 -12.41 -1.61
N LYS A 27 11.79 -12.39 -2.94
CA LYS A 27 12.51 -13.29 -3.85
C LYS A 27 13.87 -12.69 -4.20
N GLU A 28 14.91 -13.35 -3.68
CA GLU A 28 16.35 -13.20 -3.96
C GLU A 28 16.75 -11.96 -4.79
N GLY A 29 16.96 -10.83 -4.10
CA GLY A 29 17.79 -9.71 -4.61
C GLY A 29 17.13 -8.75 -5.60
N TRP A 30 15.80 -8.83 -5.80
CA TRP A 30 15.10 -7.88 -6.65
C TRP A 30 14.75 -6.59 -5.91
N VAL A 31 15.29 -5.48 -6.40
CA VAL A 31 14.90 -4.14 -5.96
C VAL A 31 13.50 -3.83 -6.50
N VAL A 32 12.56 -3.56 -5.59
CA VAL A 32 11.20 -3.08 -5.90
C VAL A 32 11.23 -1.56 -6.14
N ALA A 33 12.01 -0.82 -5.36
CA ALA A 33 12.19 0.62 -5.54
C ALA A 33 13.57 1.10 -5.11
N ASP A 34 14.10 2.09 -5.83
CA ASP A 34 15.34 2.80 -5.51
C ASP A 34 15.04 4.29 -5.38
N LEU A 35 15.02 4.78 -4.15
CA LEU A 35 14.71 6.17 -3.81
C LEU A 35 16.02 6.95 -3.70
N LYS A 36 16.07 8.04 -4.47
CA LYS A 36 17.21 8.96 -4.54
C LYS A 36 16.70 10.40 -4.58
N THR A 37 17.40 11.31 -3.91
CA THR A 37 17.13 12.74 -4.04
C THR A 37 17.79 13.28 -5.29
N TYR A 38 17.04 14.03 -6.10
CA TYR A 38 17.57 14.74 -7.27
C TYR A 38 17.16 16.20 -7.18
N HIS A 39 18.13 17.09 -7.00
CA HIS A 39 17.97 18.54 -6.76
C HIS A 39 17.18 18.85 -5.47
N GLY A 40 17.74 19.65 -4.58
CA GLY A 40 17.38 19.76 -3.14
C GLY A 40 16.02 20.36 -2.78
N ARG A 41 14.92 19.99 -3.46
CA ARG A 41 13.55 20.34 -3.05
C ARG A 41 12.95 19.40 -2.01
N HIS A 42 13.47 18.17 -1.90
CA HIS A 42 13.04 17.19 -0.90
C HIS A 42 14.19 16.87 0.04
N THR A 43 13.90 16.78 1.33
CA THR A 43 14.89 16.45 2.34
C THR A 43 15.14 14.94 2.39
N VAL A 44 16.16 14.52 3.13
CA VAL A 44 16.41 13.08 3.35
C VAL A 44 15.28 12.46 4.17
N GLU A 45 14.71 13.23 5.10
CA GLU A 45 13.59 12.83 5.95
C GLU A 45 12.31 12.60 5.12
N ASP A 46 12.01 13.48 4.14
CA ASP A 46 10.90 13.26 3.21
C ASP A 46 11.06 11.93 2.45
N MET A 47 12.29 11.65 2.02
CA MET A 47 12.60 10.43 1.28
C MET A 47 12.49 9.19 2.17
N GLU A 48 12.96 9.26 3.41
CA GLU A 48 12.84 8.17 4.40
C GLU A 48 11.37 7.86 4.70
N ALA A 49 10.54 8.89 4.93
CA ALA A 49 9.11 8.74 5.17
C ALA A 49 8.41 8.06 3.97
N ASN A 50 8.74 8.48 2.74
CA ASN A 50 8.22 7.84 1.53
C ASN A 50 8.70 6.39 1.38
N ALA A 51 9.96 6.11 1.75
CA ALA A 51 10.51 4.75 1.70
C ALA A 51 9.75 3.81 2.64
N HIS A 52 9.44 4.28 3.86
CA HIS A 52 8.60 3.55 4.80
C HIS A 52 7.19 3.30 4.25
N LEU A 53 6.56 4.33 3.67
CA LEU A 53 5.22 4.21 3.09
C LEU A 53 5.17 3.18 1.96
N ILE A 54 6.16 3.20 1.06
CA ILE A 54 6.23 2.25 -0.05
C ILE A 54 6.51 0.84 0.47
N ALA A 55 7.45 0.67 1.42
CA ALA A 55 7.79 -0.64 1.97
C ALA A 55 6.59 -1.31 2.66
N ALA A 56 5.68 -0.53 3.25
CA ALA A 56 4.45 -1.01 3.88
C ALA A 56 3.30 -1.26 2.89
N ALA A 57 3.47 -1.02 1.59
CA ALA A 57 2.38 -1.12 0.62
C ALA A 57 1.71 -2.51 0.56
N PRO A 58 2.45 -3.65 0.63
CA PRO A 58 1.82 -4.97 0.70
C PRO A 58 0.94 -5.14 1.95
N GLU A 59 1.44 -4.76 3.12
CA GLU A 59 0.72 -4.89 4.39
C GLU A 59 -0.51 -3.96 4.44
N LEU A 60 -0.41 -2.77 3.84
CA LEU A 60 -1.55 -1.86 3.68
C LEU A 60 -2.61 -2.43 2.74
N LEU A 61 -2.20 -3.08 1.64
CA LEU A 61 -3.14 -3.76 0.73
C LEU A 61 -3.85 -4.91 1.42
N ASP A 62 -3.11 -5.77 2.13
CA ASP A 62 -3.67 -6.88 2.90
C ASP A 62 -4.66 -6.39 3.98
N ALA A 63 -4.32 -5.31 4.68
CA ALA A 63 -5.19 -4.71 5.68
C ALA A 63 -6.48 -4.15 5.07
N LEU A 64 -6.41 -3.50 3.90
CA LEU A 64 -7.58 -3.00 3.18
C LEU A 64 -8.45 -4.12 2.64
N GLN A 65 -7.86 -5.20 2.11
CA GLN A 65 -8.60 -6.39 1.68
C GLN A 65 -9.27 -7.10 2.87
N HIS A 66 -8.59 -7.20 4.01
CA HIS A 66 -9.19 -7.79 5.22
C HIS A 66 -10.34 -6.97 5.77
N LEU A 67 -10.16 -5.64 5.88
CA LEU A 67 -11.25 -4.72 6.20
C LEU A 67 -12.38 -4.88 5.18
N SER A 68 -12.00 -5.22 3.94
CA SER A 68 -12.97 -5.47 2.90
C SER A 68 -13.86 -6.67 3.16
N ASP A 69 -13.25 -7.81 3.37
CA ASP A 69 -13.98 -9.02 3.68
C ASP A 69 -14.86 -8.83 4.93
N VAL A 70 -14.37 -8.16 5.97
CA VAL A 70 -15.16 -7.88 7.18
C VAL A 70 -16.40 -7.03 6.89
N TYR A 71 -16.28 -5.99 6.07
CA TYR A 71 -17.41 -5.13 5.70
C TYR A 71 -18.54 -5.93 5.02
N GLU A 72 -18.18 -6.84 4.10
CA GLU A 72 -19.14 -7.72 3.43
C GLU A 72 -19.86 -8.70 4.37
N HIS A 73 -19.40 -8.86 5.62
CA HIS A 73 -20.08 -9.69 6.62
C HIS A 73 -20.89 -8.89 7.64
N ILE A 74 -20.60 -7.59 7.83
CA ILE A 74 -21.31 -6.72 8.78
C ILE A 74 -22.40 -5.86 8.13
N TRP A 75 -22.35 -5.62 6.82
CA TRP A 75 -23.28 -4.74 6.10
C TRP A 75 -24.76 -5.12 6.28
N VAL A 76 -25.06 -6.41 6.46
CA VAL A 76 -26.44 -6.91 6.68
C VAL A 76 -27.05 -6.50 8.04
N LYS A 77 -26.26 -5.89 8.94
CA LYS A 77 -26.69 -5.52 10.31
C LYS A 77 -26.77 -4.02 10.57
N MET A 78 -26.48 -3.18 9.57
CA MET A 78 -26.41 -1.72 9.72
C MET A 78 -27.73 -1.03 9.37
N SER A 79 -28.04 0.10 10.02
CA SER A 79 -29.14 0.97 9.62
C SER A 79 -28.81 1.77 8.36
N ASP A 80 -29.83 2.28 7.65
CA ASP A 80 -29.65 3.06 6.43
C ASP A 80 -28.74 4.29 6.60
N GLY A 81 -28.80 4.95 7.77
CA GLY A 81 -27.96 6.11 8.10
C GLY A 81 -26.49 5.75 8.32
N GLU A 82 -26.22 4.64 9.00
CA GLU A 82 -24.85 4.13 9.18
C GLU A 82 -24.28 3.62 7.86
N MET A 83 -25.13 3.03 7.01
CA MET A 83 -24.76 2.57 5.67
C MET A 83 -24.29 3.72 4.77
N ALA A 84 -24.95 4.87 4.80
CA ALA A 84 -24.58 6.02 3.97
C ALA A 84 -23.16 6.54 4.28
N ILE A 85 -22.77 6.56 5.56
CA ILE A 85 -21.44 7.02 5.98
C ILE A 85 -20.35 6.01 5.56
N VAL A 86 -20.61 4.72 5.77
CA VAL A 86 -19.59 3.69 5.51
C VAL A 86 -19.44 3.39 4.02
N ARG A 87 -20.52 3.50 3.21
CA ARG A 87 -20.45 3.29 1.76
C ARG A 87 -19.45 4.22 1.08
N GLY A 88 -19.40 5.49 1.45
CA GLY A 88 -18.43 6.43 0.86
C GLY A 88 -16.99 6.05 1.16
N ALA A 89 -16.68 5.67 2.41
CA ALA A 89 -15.34 5.20 2.79
C ALA A 89 -14.97 3.90 2.08
N TRP A 90 -15.96 3.02 1.91
CA TRP A 90 -15.81 1.74 1.25
C TRP A 90 -15.45 1.87 -0.24
N GLU A 91 -16.14 2.74 -0.97
CA GLU A 91 -15.87 2.98 -2.40
C GLU A 91 -14.45 3.49 -2.62
N VAL A 92 -13.93 4.32 -1.70
CA VAL A 92 -12.54 4.79 -1.72
C VAL A 92 -11.55 3.64 -1.49
N ALA A 93 -11.80 2.77 -0.51
CA ALA A 93 -10.96 1.61 -0.24
C ALA A 93 -10.96 0.62 -1.43
N ALA A 94 -12.14 0.30 -1.98
CA ALA A 94 -12.27 -0.57 -3.13
C ALA A 94 -11.52 -0.04 -4.37
N ALA A 95 -11.60 1.27 -4.63
CA ALA A 95 -10.85 1.91 -5.71
C ALA A 95 -9.33 1.83 -5.48
N ALA A 96 -8.87 2.02 -4.24
CA ALA A 96 -7.45 1.89 -3.89
C ALA A 96 -6.93 0.46 -4.10
N ILE A 97 -7.69 -0.56 -3.68
CA ILE A 97 -7.37 -1.98 -3.90
C ILE A 97 -7.31 -2.28 -5.40
N ALA A 98 -8.33 -1.88 -6.17
CA ALA A 98 -8.38 -2.12 -7.60
C ALA A 98 -7.16 -1.49 -8.32
N LYS A 99 -6.79 -0.27 -7.93
CA LYS A 99 -5.57 0.39 -8.42
C LYS A 99 -4.30 -0.40 -8.08
N ALA A 100 -4.16 -0.87 -6.84
CA ALA A 100 -3.01 -1.66 -6.41
C ALA A 100 -2.89 -3.02 -7.14
N GLU A 101 -4.02 -3.61 -7.52
CA GLU A 101 -4.08 -4.86 -8.31
C GLU A 101 -3.93 -4.64 -9.82
N GLY A 102 -3.87 -3.38 -10.28
CA GLY A 102 -3.80 -3.05 -11.71
C GLY A 102 -5.11 -3.38 -12.46
N ARG A 103 -6.25 -3.19 -11.79
CA ARG A 103 -7.61 -3.20 -12.35
C ARG A 103 -8.12 -1.75 -12.34
N SER A 104 -7.90 -1.01 -13.43
CA SER A 104 -8.42 0.36 -13.60
C SER A 104 -9.45 0.43 -14.70
#